data_AF-A0A1V0GVG5-F1
#
_entry.id   AF-A0A1V0GVG5-F1
#
_cell.length_a   1.000
_cell.length_b   1.000
_cell.length_c   1.000
_cell.angle_alpha   90.00
_cell.angle_beta   90.00
_cell.angle_gamma   90.00
#
_symmetry.space_group_name_H-M   'P 1'
#
loop_
_entity.id
_entity.type
_entity.pdbx_description
1 polymer ?
#
loop_
_entity_poly.entity_id
_entity_poly.type
_entity_poly.pdbx_seq_one_letter_code
_entity_poly.pdbx_strand_id
1 'polypeptide(L)' 'MPSGGYKGFGIGLMVELFAAAMTGATLGIHASPFSGTSGGPPRTGQFFIACDPSLTSNSC' A
#
# COMPACT_ATOMS: atom_id res chain seq x y z
N MET A 1 10.96 1.91 -14.58
CA MET A 1 9.57 2.13 -15.07
C MET A 1 8.64 1.12 -14.42
N PRO A 2 7.37 1.46 -14.11
CA PRO A 2 6.42 0.53 -13.46
C PRO A 2 6.18 -0.73 -14.30
N SER A 3 6.06 -1.89 -13.64
CA SER A 3 5.84 -3.18 -14.31
C SER A 3 4.53 -3.17 -15.11
N GLY A 4 4.56 -3.49 -16.41
CA GLY A 4 3.35 -3.47 -17.25
C GLY A 4 2.80 -2.08 -17.54
N GLY A 5 3.63 -1.03 -17.46
CA GLY A 5 3.28 0.33 -17.88
C GLY A 5 2.17 0.95 -17.02
N TYR A 6 1.11 1.45 -17.66
CA TYR A 6 0.00 2.13 -16.96
C TYR A 6 -0.71 1.23 -15.95
N LYS A 7 -0.72 -0.09 -16.16
CA LYS A 7 -1.30 -1.03 -15.20
C LYS A 7 -0.47 -1.09 -13.91
N GLY A 8 0.86 -1.15 -14.03
CA GLY A 8 1.75 -1.11 -12.87
C GLY A 8 1.67 0.21 -12.11
N PHE A 9 1.52 1.32 -12.82
CA PHE A 9 1.27 2.60 -12.19
C PHE A 9 -0.06 2.58 -11.41
N GLY A 10 -1.14 2.06 -12.01
CA GLY A 10 -2.44 1.92 -11.35
C GLY A 10 -2.38 1.06 -10.08
N ILE A 11 -1.65 -0.07 -10.11
CA ILE A 11 -1.44 -0.90 -8.93
C ILE A 11 -0.61 -0.18 -7.86
N GLY A 12 0.44 0.54 -8.25
CA GLY A 12 1.24 1.36 -7.33
C GLY A 12 0.38 2.42 -6.62
N LEU A 13 -0.52 3.07 -7.35
CA LEU A 13 -1.46 4.05 -6.80
C LEU A 13 -2.47 3.37 -5.85
N MET A 14 -2.97 2.18 -6.19
CA MET A 14 -3.86 1.43 -5.31
C MET A 14 -3.20 1.08 -3.97
N VAL A 15 -1.93 0.65 -3.99
CA VAL A 15 -1.15 0.38 -2.77
C VAL A 15 -0.93 1.66 -1.97
N GLU A 16 -0.61 2.78 -2.62
CA GLU A 16 -0.44 4.08 -1.97
C GLU A 16 -1.72 4.51 -1.23
N LEU A 17 -2.88 4.40 -1.87
CA LEU A 17 -4.17 4.71 -1.25
C LEU A 17 -4.40 3.83 -0.02
N PHE A 18 -4.17 2.52 -0.15
CA PHE A 18 -4.49 1.59 0.94
C PHE A 18 -3.49 1.61 2.09
N ALA A 19 -2.20 1.59 1.79
CA ALA A 19 -1.14 1.44 2.79
C ALA A 19 -0.63 2.78 3.34
N ALA A 20 -0.83 3.91 2.65
CA ALA A 20 -0.46 5.22 3.16
C ALA A 20 -1.68 6.02 3.61
N ALA A 21 -2.60 6.33 2.69
CA ALA A 21 -3.70 7.25 2.98
C ALA A 21 -4.71 6.69 4.00
N MET A 22 -5.13 5.42 3.88
CA MET A 22 -6.12 4.85 4.81
C MET A 22 -5.55 4.56 6.20
N THR A 23 -4.25 4.28 6.33
CA THR A 23 -3.60 3.98 7.62
C THR A 23 -3.05 5.21 8.33
N GLY A 24 -3.14 6.40 7.70
CA GLY A 24 -2.54 7.64 8.22
C GLY A 24 -1.00 7.69 8.13
N ALA A 25 -0.39 6.83 7.31
CA ALA A 25 1.04 6.85 7.05
C ALA A 25 1.41 8.00 6.10
N THR A 26 2.71 8.28 5.95
CA THR A 26 3.16 9.32 5.02
C THR A 26 2.99 8.87 3.58
N LEU A 27 2.40 9.75 2.75
CA LEU A 27 2.33 9.53 1.31
C LEU A 27 3.75 9.31 0.74
N GLY A 28 3.91 8.40 -0.21
CA GLY A 28 5.20 8.03 -0.82
C GLY A 28 5.94 9.21 -1.46
N ILE A 29 5.22 10.24 -1.92
CA ILE A 29 5.82 11.48 -2.44
C ILE A 29 6.43 12.39 -1.34
N HIS A 30 6.04 12.16 -0.09
CA HIS A 30 6.50 12.91 1.09
C HIS A 30 7.24 12.03 2.09
N ALA A 31 7.31 10.72 1.85
CA ALA A 31 8.05 9.78 2.66
C ALA A 31 9.55 10.05 2.53
N SER A 32 10.27 9.95 3.65
CA SER A 32 11.72 9.94 3.61
C SER A 32 12.22 8.70 2.83
N PRO A 33 13.42 8.76 2.25
CA PRO A 33 14.00 7.58 1.62
C PRO A 33 14.28 6.48 2.66
N PHE A 34 14.06 5.23 2.28
CA PHE A 34 14.39 4.06 3.11
C PHE A 34 15.90 3.90 3.36
N SER A 35 16.74 4.52 2.53
CA SER A 35 18.19 4.52 2.65
C SER A 35 18.72 5.96 2.72
N GLY A 36 19.81 6.14 3.46
CA GLY A 36 20.43 7.45 3.69
C GLY A 36 20.12 8.05 5.05
N THR A 37 20.59 9.28 5.28
CA THR A 37 20.56 9.96 6.59
C THR A 37 19.46 11.02 6.72
N SER A 38 18.69 11.26 5.66
CA SER A 38 17.75 12.38 5.60
C SER A 38 16.31 11.92 5.91
N GLY A 39 15.65 12.62 6.84
CA GLY A 39 14.20 12.52 7.06
C GLY A 39 13.70 11.44 8.02
N GLY A 40 14.58 10.66 8.67
CA GLY A 40 14.19 9.64 9.66
C GLY A 40 13.37 8.49 9.06
N PRO A 41 12.77 7.60 9.88
CA PRO A 41 12.01 6.48 9.38
C PRO A 41 10.79 6.92 8.54
N PRO A 42 10.55 6.32 7.36
CA PRO A 42 9.55 6.76 6.37
C PRO A 42 8.09 6.56 6.76
N ARG A 43 7.81 6.38 8.06
CA ARG A 43 6.48 6.25 8.69
C ARG A 43 5.46 5.57 7.78
N THR A 44 5.85 4.40 7.29
CA THR A 44 5.09 3.60 6.33
C THR A 44 3.90 2.94 7.03
N GLY A 45 2.85 2.67 6.26
CA GLY A 45 1.70 1.91 6.74
C GLY A 45 1.54 0.60 5.99
N GLN A 46 0.65 -0.23 6.51
CA GLN A 46 0.34 -1.55 5.96
C GLN A 46 -1.17 -1.77 6.06
N PHE A 47 -1.74 -2.32 4.99
CA PHE A 47 -3.15 -2.65 4.92
C PHE A 47 -3.31 -4.15 4.68
N PHE A 48 -4.13 -4.79 5.49
CA PHE A 48 -4.41 -6.22 5.40
C PHE A 48 -5.89 -6.43 5.08
N ILE A 49 -6.17 -7.33 4.13
CA ILE A 49 -7.51 -7.80 3.83
C ILE A 49 -7.56 -9.29 4.16
N ALA A 50 -8.43 -9.67 5.09
CA ALA A 50 -8.74 -11.06 5.39
C ALA A 50 -10.14 -11.38 4.84
N CYS A 51 -10.27 -12.51 4.15
CA CYS A 51 -11.54 -12.99 3.62
C CYS A 51 -11.75 -14.42 4.11
N ASP A 52 -12.88 -14.66 4.79
CA ASP A 52 -13.29 -15.99 5.22
C ASP A 52 -14.11 -16.66 4.09
N PRO A 53 -13.62 -17.77 3.50
CA PRO A 53 -14.35 -18.48 2.46
C PRO A 53 -15.64 -19.14 2.97
N SER A 54 -15.75 -19.47 4.25
CA SER A 54 -16.95 -20.12 4.82
C SER A 54 -18.14 -19.16 4.91
N LEU A 55 -17.88 -17.86 5.05
CA LEU A 55 -18.91 -16.81 5.06
C LEU A 55 -19.36 -16.40 3.66
N THR A 56 -18.59 -16.75 2.63
CA THR A 56 -18.82 -16.31 1.24
C THR A 56 -19.21 -17.45 0.30
N SER A 57 -18.86 -18.70 0.63
CA SER A 57 -19.36 -19.89 -0.07
C SER A 57 -20.67 -20.35 0.56
N ASN A 58 -21.63 -20.74 -0.29
CA ASN A 58 -23.01 -21.04 0.10
C ASN A 58 -23.16 -22.43 0.78
N SER A 59 -22.21 -22.79 1.63
CA SER A 59 -22.17 -24.03 2.41
C SER A 59 -22.75 -23.78 3.79
N CYS A 60 -24.08 -23.66 3.85
CA CYS A 60 -24.87 -23.92 5.07
C CYS A 60 -25.48 -25.31 4.96
#